data_AF-A0A945AJN3-F1
#
_entry.id   AF-A0A945AJN3-F1
#
_cell.length_a   1.000
_cell.length_b   1.000
_cell.length_c   1.000
_cell.angle_alpha   90.00
_cell.angle_beta   90.00
_cell.angle_gamma   90.00
#
_symmetry.space_group_name_H-M   'P 1'
#
loop_
_entity.id
_entity.type
_entity.pdbx_description
1 polymer ?
#
loop_
_entity_poly.entity_id
_entity_poly.type
_entity_poly.pdbx_seq_one_letter_code
_entity_poly.pdbx_strand_id
1 'polypeptide(L)'
;MIAILSSPDSFHNKSEMDKIRNIIKEEGSGIIHYEVKSFMDIGEALSRFKECNVSAIVIVGGQALSSATFEYMIDKKPFGKEQIPLSVLSGDEERFISQSFGATSAHAYQDLPHVLRKHKTGRLLDHLVKAPLIKVEGVMHVGKLYGLYFCTGEIISRKSLFKRTLYRFGLKHFIQNYTTIVSLLYKAYIGSHSSDDIK
;
A
#
# COMPACT_ATOMS: atom_id res chain seq x y z
N MET A 1 -3.83 -21.45 -6.79
CA MET A 1 -4.30 -20.42 -7.74
C MET A 1 -4.23 -19.06 -7.08
N ILE A 2 -3.83 -18.03 -7.79
CA ILE A 2 -3.85 -16.65 -7.32
C ILE A 2 -5.01 -15.89 -7.97
N ALA A 3 -5.76 -15.12 -7.18
CA ALA A 3 -6.78 -14.22 -7.67
C ALA A 3 -6.24 -12.81 -7.84
N ILE A 4 -6.68 -12.11 -8.88
CA ILE A 4 -6.42 -10.70 -9.10
C ILE A 4 -7.75 -9.98 -9.20
N LEU A 5 -7.97 -9.02 -8.32
CA LEU A 5 -9.12 -8.12 -8.32
C LEU A 5 -8.63 -6.74 -8.77
N SER A 6 -9.12 -6.23 -9.90
CA SER A 6 -8.71 -4.92 -10.40
C SER A 6 -9.87 -4.01 -10.73
N SER A 7 -9.68 -2.69 -10.59
CA SER A 7 -10.66 -1.69 -11.01
C SER A 7 -10.05 -0.81 -12.10
N PRO A 8 -10.47 -0.93 -13.37
CA PRO A 8 -9.97 -0.09 -14.45
C PRO A 8 -10.18 1.41 -14.20
N ASP A 9 -11.26 1.77 -13.50
CA ASP A 9 -11.61 3.16 -13.18
C ASP A 9 -10.75 3.75 -12.06
N SER A 10 -9.98 2.93 -11.35
CA SER A 10 -9.03 3.41 -10.34
C SER A 10 -7.74 3.98 -10.92
N PHE A 11 -7.48 3.80 -12.21
CA PHE A 11 -6.25 4.26 -12.86
C PHE A 11 -6.48 5.57 -13.60
N HIS A 12 -5.64 6.57 -13.35
CA HIS A 12 -5.66 7.81 -14.15
C HIS A 12 -5.28 7.55 -15.61
N ASN A 13 -4.36 6.62 -15.85
CA ASN A 13 -3.92 6.24 -17.18
C ASN A 13 -4.53 4.88 -17.59
N LYS A 14 -5.49 4.91 -18.52
CA LYS A 14 -6.15 3.69 -19.03
C LYS A 14 -5.19 2.66 -19.62
N SER A 15 -4.03 3.09 -20.14
CA SER A 15 -3.01 2.17 -20.66
C SER A 15 -2.35 1.31 -19.57
N GLU A 16 -2.47 1.69 -18.30
CA GLU A 16 -1.93 0.89 -17.19
C GLU A 16 -2.67 -0.45 -17.04
N MET A 17 -4.00 -0.45 -17.18
CA MET A 17 -4.74 -1.71 -17.18
C MET A 17 -4.43 -2.59 -18.39
N ASP A 18 -4.17 -2.01 -19.56
CA ASP A 18 -3.78 -2.81 -20.72
C ASP A 18 -2.43 -3.51 -20.49
N LYS A 19 -1.48 -2.83 -19.83
CA LYS A 19 -0.23 -3.47 -19.38
C LYS A 19 -0.48 -4.60 -18.40
N ILE A 20 -1.34 -4.38 -17.39
CA ILE A 20 -1.70 -5.40 -16.40
C ILE A 20 -2.33 -6.63 -17.08
N ARG A 21 -3.29 -6.42 -18.00
CA ARG A 21 -3.92 -7.50 -18.79
C ARG A 21 -2.89 -8.29 -19.60
N ASN A 22 -1.93 -7.61 -20.22
CA ASN A 22 -0.87 -8.27 -20.99
C ASN A 22 0.03 -9.12 -20.08
N ILE A 23 0.45 -8.59 -18.93
CA ILE A 23 1.24 -9.34 -17.94
C ILE A 23 0.49 -10.60 -17.48
N ILE A 24 -0.81 -10.49 -17.18
CA ILE A 24 -1.63 -11.64 -16.76
C ILE A 24 -1.72 -12.69 -17.86
N LYS A 25 -1.92 -12.27 -19.12
CA LYS A 25 -1.95 -13.16 -20.29
C LYS A 25 -0.62 -13.88 -20.51
N GLU A 26 0.49 -13.18 -20.38
CA GLU A 26 1.84 -13.73 -20.53
C GLU A 26 2.16 -14.76 -19.44
N GLU A 27 1.69 -14.55 -18.22
CA GLU A 27 1.96 -15.45 -17.09
C GLU A 27 1.10 -16.73 -17.13
N GLY A 28 -0.13 -16.62 -17.67
CA GLY A 28 -0.88 -17.68 -18.37
C GLY A 28 -1.56 -18.77 -17.55
N SER A 29 -1.02 -19.21 -16.40
CA SER A 29 -1.59 -20.35 -15.65
C SER A 29 -1.73 -20.11 -14.15
N GLY A 30 -2.80 -20.67 -13.58
CA GLY A 30 -3.08 -20.59 -12.15
C GLY A 30 -3.49 -19.20 -11.64
N ILE A 31 -3.88 -18.30 -12.55
CA ILE A 31 -4.33 -16.94 -12.25
C ILE A 31 -5.81 -16.83 -12.62
N ILE A 32 -6.63 -16.33 -11.71
CA ILE A 32 -7.99 -15.87 -12.00
C ILE A 32 -8.02 -14.35 -11.87
N HIS A 33 -8.44 -13.66 -12.92
CA HIS A 33 -8.50 -12.19 -12.96
C HIS A 33 -9.95 -11.74 -13.09
N TYR A 34 -10.37 -10.83 -12.21
CA TYR A 34 -11.69 -10.22 -12.21
C TYR A 34 -11.57 -8.70 -12.20
N GLU A 35 -12.19 -8.05 -13.19
CA GLU A 35 -12.28 -6.59 -13.27
C GLU A 35 -13.61 -6.13 -12.68
N VAL A 36 -13.55 -5.32 -11.62
CA VAL A 36 -14.75 -4.71 -11.01
C VAL A 36 -15.00 -3.33 -11.58
N LYS A 37 -16.25 -3.08 -11.98
CA LYS A 37 -16.72 -1.76 -12.44
C LYS A 37 -17.48 -1.03 -11.35
N SER A 38 -18.09 -1.78 -10.43
CA SER A 38 -18.81 -1.26 -9.28
C SER A 38 -18.36 -1.97 -8.00
N PHE A 39 -18.49 -1.28 -6.86
CA PHE A 39 -18.25 -1.87 -5.53
C PHE A 39 -19.16 -3.09 -5.26
N MET A 40 -20.33 -3.15 -5.89
CA MET A 40 -21.24 -4.29 -5.79
C MET A 40 -20.63 -5.56 -6.39
N ASP A 41 -19.74 -5.42 -7.38
CA ASP A 41 -19.12 -6.55 -8.09
C ASP A 41 -18.03 -7.25 -7.24
N ILE A 42 -17.54 -6.60 -6.18
CA ILE A 42 -16.51 -7.16 -5.30
C ILE A 42 -17.03 -8.43 -4.63
N GLY A 43 -18.29 -8.44 -4.17
CA GLY A 43 -18.88 -9.61 -3.53
C GLY A 43 -18.99 -10.80 -4.49
N GLU A 44 -19.37 -10.55 -5.73
CA GLU A 44 -19.41 -11.56 -6.78
C GLU A 44 -18.00 -12.10 -7.08
N ALA A 45 -17.03 -11.21 -7.25
CA ALA A 45 -15.64 -11.58 -7.51
C ALA A 45 -15.07 -12.49 -6.40
N LEU A 46 -15.26 -12.10 -5.13
CA LEU A 46 -14.79 -12.89 -3.99
C LEU A 46 -15.50 -14.24 -3.88
N SER A 47 -16.78 -14.32 -4.26
CA SER A 47 -17.53 -15.59 -4.30
C SER A 47 -16.97 -16.53 -5.36
N ARG A 48 -16.67 -16.02 -6.56
CA ARG A 48 -16.01 -16.80 -7.62
C ARG A 48 -14.60 -17.25 -7.22
N PHE A 49 -13.85 -16.40 -6.53
CA PHE A 49 -12.52 -16.75 -6.03
C PHE A 49 -12.58 -17.89 -5.01
N LYS A 50 -13.62 -17.94 -4.18
CA LYS A 50 -13.86 -19.07 -3.26
C LYS A 50 -14.10 -20.37 -4.03
N GLU A 51 -14.96 -20.35 -5.04
CA GLU A 51 -15.25 -21.54 -5.87
C GLU A 51 -14.00 -22.07 -6.58
N CYS A 52 -13.06 -21.18 -6.91
CA CYS A 52 -11.79 -21.51 -7.53
C CYS A 52 -10.68 -21.91 -6.53
N ASN A 53 -10.96 -22.03 -5.23
CA ASN A 53 -9.98 -22.40 -4.19
C ASN A 53 -8.68 -21.58 -4.27
N VAL A 54 -8.79 -20.25 -4.36
CA VAL A 54 -7.62 -19.38 -4.46
C VAL A 54 -6.83 -19.38 -3.16
N SER A 55 -5.50 -19.34 -3.27
CA SER A 55 -4.58 -19.35 -2.13
C SER A 55 -4.15 -17.94 -1.69
N ALA A 56 -4.41 -16.93 -2.52
CA ALA A 56 -4.13 -15.52 -2.24
C ALA A 56 -4.90 -14.63 -3.21
N ILE A 57 -5.14 -13.37 -2.82
CA ILE A 57 -5.79 -12.35 -3.66
C ILE A 57 -4.85 -11.13 -3.79
N VAL A 58 -4.71 -10.63 -5.00
CA VAL A 58 -3.99 -9.39 -5.33
C VAL A 58 -5.00 -8.33 -5.72
N ILE A 59 -5.06 -7.23 -4.98
CA ILE A 59 -5.88 -6.07 -5.27
C ILE A 59 -5.03 -5.10 -6.10
N VAL A 60 -5.52 -4.74 -7.28
CA VAL A 60 -4.82 -3.89 -8.26
C VAL A 60 -5.72 -2.70 -8.60
N GLY A 61 -5.54 -1.59 -7.89
CA GLY A 61 -6.41 -0.42 -8.01
C GLY A 61 -6.17 0.58 -6.89
N GLY A 62 -7.12 1.48 -6.67
CA GLY A 62 -6.95 2.58 -5.72
C GLY A 62 -7.29 2.23 -4.28
N GLN A 63 -7.17 3.23 -3.40
CA GLN A 63 -7.52 3.12 -1.98
C GLN A 63 -8.99 2.68 -1.77
N ALA A 64 -9.93 3.20 -2.55
CA ALA A 64 -11.35 2.88 -2.41
C ALA A 64 -11.63 1.38 -2.66
N LEU A 65 -11.03 0.79 -3.70
CA LEU A 65 -11.14 -0.64 -3.99
C LEU A 65 -10.56 -1.48 -2.84
N SER A 66 -9.40 -1.09 -2.33
CA SER A 66 -8.73 -1.78 -1.22
C SER A 66 -9.59 -1.75 0.05
N SER A 67 -10.10 -0.58 0.43
CA SER A 67 -11.00 -0.41 1.58
C SER A 67 -12.27 -1.25 1.44
N ALA A 68 -12.96 -1.17 0.30
CA ALA A 68 -14.19 -1.93 0.06
C ALA A 68 -13.94 -3.45 0.08
N THR A 69 -12.79 -3.90 -0.44
CA THR A 69 -12.41 -5.32 -0.38
C THR A 69 -12.14 -5.75 1.07
N PHE A 70 -11.44 -4.93 1.86
CA PHE A 70 -11.23 -5.21 3.28
C PHE A 70 -12.54 -5.30 4.06
N GLU A 71 -13.47 -4.37 3.81
CA GLU A 71 -14.81 -4.42 4.39
C GLU A 71 -15.48 -5.76 4.09
N TYR A 72 -15.51 -6.16 2.81
CA TYR A 72 -16.18 -7.39 2.40
C TYR A 72 -15.52 -8.63 3.04
N MET A 73 -14.21 -8.66 3.08
CA MET A 73 -13.44 -9.77 3.68
C MET A 73 -13.73 -9.91 5.18
N ILE A 74 -13.83 -8.80 5.91
CA ILE A 74 -14.01 -8.80 7.37
C ILE A 74 -15.49 -8.99 7.77
N ASP A 75 -16.41 -8.26 7.13
CA ASP A 75 -17.82 -8.24 7.51
C ASP A 75 -18.59 -9.42 6.92
N LYS A 76 -18.34 -9.77 5.65
CA LYS A 76 -19.09 -10.83 4.94
C LYS A 76 -18.41 -12.19 5.00
N LYS A 77 -17.10 -12.24 5.32
CA LYS A 77 -16.31 -13.47 5.45
C LYS A 77 -16.59 -14.47 4.32
N PRO A 78 -16.35 -14.11 3.04
CA PRO A 78 -16.70 -14.96 1.91
C PRO A 78 -16.04 -16.34 1.99
N PHE A 79 -14.83 -16.41 2.55
CA PHE A 79 -14.06 -17.65 2.77
C PHE A 79 -14.32 -18.34 4.13
N GLY A 80 -15.34 -17.91 4.88
CA GLY A 80 -15.72 -18.51 6.15
C GLY A 80 -14.63 -18.36 7.23
N LYS A 81 -14.01 -19.48 7.63
CA LYS A 81 -12.93 -19.51 8.63
C LYS A 81 -11.54 -19.37 8.00
N GLU A 82 -11.43 -19.56 6.69
CA GLU A 82 -10.14 -19.48 6.00
C GLU A 82 -9.70 -18.02 5.85
N GLN A 83 -8.45 -17.76 6.21
CA GLN A 83 -7.83 -16.44 6.05
C GLN A 83 -7.02 -16.44 4.75
N ILE A 84 -7.60 -15.86 3.71
CA ILE A 84 -6.91 -15.69 2.42
C ILE A 84 -5.99 -14.47 2.49
N PRO A 85 -4.67 -14.64 2.27
CA PRO A 85 -3.73 -13.53 2.21
C PRO A 85 -4.07 -12.53 1.10
N LEU A 86 -3.90 -11.24 1.42
CA LEU A 86 -4.13 -10.13 0.50
C LEU A 86 -2.80 -9.44 0.18
N SER A 87 -2.61 -9.09 -1.08
CA SER A 87 -1.57 -8.17 -1.56
C SER A 87 -2.25 -6.95 -2.18
N VAL A 88 -1.72 -5.75 -1.96
CA VAL A 88 -2.28 -4.52 -2.54
C VAL A 88 -1.24 -3.84 -3.43
N LEU A 89 -1.59 -3.61 -4.68
CA LEU A 89 -0.80 -2.87 -5.66
C LEU A 89 -1.59 -1.62 -6.07
N SER A 90 -1.20 -0.47 -5.51
CA SER A 90 -1.87 0.80 -5.74
C SER A 90 -1.47 1.41 -7.08
N GLY A 91 -2.48 1.78 -7.87
CA GLY A 91 -2.34 2.44 -9.17
C GLY A 91 -2.66 3.93 -9.19
N ASP A 92 -3.06 4.49 -8.04
CA ASP A 92 -3.33 5.92 -7.82
C ASP A 92 -2.06 6.65 -7.35
N GLU A 93 -2.15 7.98 -7.19
CA GLU A 93 -1.05 8.79 -6.63
C GLU A 93 -0.79 8.45 -5.15
N GLU A 94 -1.83 8.03 -4.43
CA GLU A 94 -1.82 7.77 -2.99
C GLU A 94 -1.52 6.31 -2.65
N ARG A 95 -0.25 5.95 -2.79
CA ARG A 95 0.21 4.54 -2.76
C ARG A 95 0.50 3.99 -1.37
N PHE A 96 0.01 4.64 -0.31
CA PHE A 96 0.36 4.35 1.08
C PHE A 96 0.08 2.91 1.49
N ILE A 97 -1.03 2.32 1.02
CA ILE A 97 -1.39 0.93 1.36
C ILE A 97 -0.37 -0.03 0.75
N SER A 98 -0.11 0.08 -0.56
CA SER A 98 0.84 -0.79 -1.24
C SER A 98 2.27 -0.64 -0.71
N GLN A 99 2.71 0.59 -0.44
CA GLN A 99 4.02 0.86 0.16
C GLN A 99 4.15 0.26 1.57
N SER A 100 3.09 0.30 2.37
CA SER A 100 3.07 -0.33 3.70
C SER A 100 3.26 -1.85 3.64
N PHE A 101 2.90 -2.48 2.53
CA PHE A 101 3.14 -3.91 2.26
C PHE A 101 4.42 -4.20 1.46
N GLY A 102 5.26 -3.18 1.21
CA GLY A 102 6.56 -3.34 0.58
C GLY A 102 6.57 -3.20 -0.95
N ALA A 103 5.51 -2.65 -1.56
CA ALA A 103 5.56 -2.22 -2.95
C ALA A 103 6.59 -1.09 -3.12
N THR A 104 7.39 -1.15 -4.18
CA THR A 104 8.54 -0.24 -4.38
C THR A 104 8.48 0.53 -5.69
N SER A 105 7.85 -0.06 -6.72
CA SER A 105 7.78 0.55 -8.04
C SER A 105 6.84 1.74 -8.05
N ALA A 106 6.77 2.54 -9.11
CA ALA A 106 5.84 3.68 -9.17
C ALA A 106 4.43 3.26 -9.61
N HIS A 107 4.33 2.17 -10.37
CA HIS A 107 3.10 1.70 -11.00
C HIS A 107 2.79 0.26 -10.62
N ALA A 108 1.50 -0.10 -10.58
CA ALA A 108 1.07 -1.43 -10.16
C ALA A 108 1.55 -2.53 -11.14
N TYR A 109 1.60 -2.22 -12.44
CA TYR A 109 2.08 -3.16 -13.46
C TYR A 109 3.56 -3.55 -13.30
N GLN A 110 4.36 -2.74 -12.59
CA GLN A 110 5.79 -3.03 -12.37
C GLN A 110 6.00 -4.02 -11.23
N ASP A 111 5.18 -3.94 -10.18
CA ASP A 111 5.26 -4.83 -9.01
C ASP A 111 4.50 -6.16 -9.24
N LEU A 112 3.50 -6.18 -10.12
CA LEU A 112 2.70 -7.38 -10.41
C LEU A 112 3.54 -8.58 -10.89
N PRO A 113 4.50 -8.47 -11.82
CA PRO A 113 5.37 -9.57 -12.23
C PRO A 113 6.13 -10.21 -11.05
N HIS A 114 6.51 -9.43 -10.04
CA HIS A 114 7.20 -9.96 -8.86
C HIS A 114 6.30 -10.88 -8.03
N VAL A 115 5.02 -10.50 -7.88
CA VAL A 115 4.02 -11.31 -7.19
C VAL A 115 3.74 -12.60 -7.97
N LEU A 116 3.55 -12.50 -9.29
CA LEU A 116 3.27 -13.64 -10.15
C LEU A 116 4.45 -14.62 -10.22
N ARG A 117 5.69 -14.13 -10.24
CA ARG A 117 6.89 -14.97 -10.14
C ARG A 117 6.98 -15.72 -8.81
N LYS A 118 6.61 -15.09 -7.69
CA LYS A 118 6.53 -15.77 -6.39
C LYS A 118 5.44 -16.85 -6.37
N HIS A 119 4.30 -16.59 -7.01
CA HIS A 119 3.26 -17.60 -7.20
C HIS A 119 3.77 -18.81 -8.01
N LYS A 120 4.40 -18.58 -9.17
CA LYS A 120 4.95 -19.65 -10.02
C LYS A 120 6.00 -20.51 -9.33
N THR A 121 6.79 -19.92 -8.44
CA THR A 121 7.82 -20.63 -7.66
C THR A 121 7.30 -21.29 -6.39
N GLY A 122 6.00 -21.17 -6.08
CA GLY A 122 5.39 -21.71 -4.86
C GLY A 122 5.77 -20.94 -3.58
N ARG A 123 6.47 -19.81 -3.71
CA ARG A 123 7.01 -19.00 -2.60
C ARG A 123 6.16 -17.79 -2.23
N LEU A 124 4.89 -17.81 -2.62
CA LEU A 124 3.99 -16.68 -2.38
C LEU A 124 3.73 -16.45 -0.88
N LEU A 125 3.71 -17.53 -0.10
CA LEU A 125 3.33 -17.51 1.31
C LEU A 125 4.52 -17.46 2.27
N ASP A 126 5.75 -17.43 1.76
CA ASP A 126 6.98 -17.48 2.57
C ASP A 126 7.16 -16.24 3.46
N HIS A 127 6.54 -15.11 3.09
CA HIS A 127 6.71 -13.81 3.74
C HIS A 127 5.37 -13.12 4.02
N LEU A 128 4.46 -13.83 4.68
CA LEU A 128 3.20 -13.25 5.16
C LEU A 128 3.45 -12.27 6.30
N VAL A 129 2.87 -11.08 6.19
CA VAL A 129 2.92 -10.04 7.23
C VAL A 129 1.52 -9.85 7.79
N LYS A 130 1.41 -9.77 9.12
CA LYS A 130 0.18 -9.35 9.79
C LYS A 130 0.19 -7.84 9.93
N ALA A 131 -0.85 -7.17 9.46
CA ALA A 131 -1.01 -5.72 9.58
C ALA A 131 -2.28 -5.38 10.37
N PRO A 132 -2.23 -4.37 11.26
CA PRO A 132 -3.44 -3.89 11.93
C PRO A 132 -4.31 -3.13 10.93
N LEU A 133 -5.59 -3.53 10.86
CA LEU A 133 -6.61 -2.87 10.08
C LEU A 133 -7.48 -2.02 11.00
N ILE A 134 -7.60 -0.73 10.70
CA ILE A 134 -8.54 0.17 11.36
C ILE A 134 -9.88 0.05 10.66
N LYS A 135 -10.93 -0.02 11.48
CA LYS A 135 -12.32 0.17 11.08
C LYS A 135 -12.83 1.49 11.64
N VAL A 136 -13.35 2.35 10.76
CA VAL A 136 -14.04 3.58 11.14
C VAL A 136 -15.51 3.43 10.76
N GLU A 137 -16.40 3.63 11.71
CA GLU A 137 -17.86 3.56 11.51
C GLU A 137 -18.49 4.94 11.63
N GLY A 138 -19.63 5.15 10.97
CA GLY A 138 -20.37 6.42 11.03
C GLY A 138 -19.81 7.51 10.11
N VAL A 139 -19.02 7.14 9.10
CA VAL A 139 -18.54 8.10 8.10
C VAL A 139 -19.72 8.55 7.23
N MET A 140 -19.97 9.86 7.18
CA MET A 140 -21.04 10.45 6.38
C MET A 140 -20.96 9.97 4.92
N HIS A 141 -22.08 9.48 4.38
CA HIS A 141 -22.23 8.95 3.02
C HIS A 141 -21.48 7.65 2.66
N VAL A 142 -20.64 7.11 3.56
CA VAL A 142 -19.85 5.88 3.31
C VAL A 142 -20.26 4.76 4.27
N GLY A 143 -20.69 5.09 5.49
CA GLY A 143 -21.11 4.12 6.50
C GLY A 143 -19.94 3.51 7.25
N LYS A 144 -19.13 2.68 6.57
CA LYS A 144 -17.95 2.01 7.13
C LYS A 144 -16.73 2.22 6.25
N LEU A 145 -15.58 2.45 6.86
CA LEU A 145 -14.31 2.60 6.16
C LEU A 145 -13.27 1.68 6.81
N TYR A 146 -12.51 0.98 5.96
CA TYR A 146 -11.44 0.10 6.39
C TYR A 146 -10.12 0.57 5.79
N GLY A 147 -9.11 0.74 6.63
CA GLY A 147 -7.80 1.20 6.19
C GLY A 147 -6.70 0.69 7.10
N LEU A 148 -5.47 0.77 6.63
CA LEU A 148 -4.33 0.54 7.53
C LEU A 148 -4.19 1.72 8.48
N TYR A 149 -3.56 1.49 9.64
CA TYR A 149 -3.32 2.55 10.63
C TYR A 149 -2.67 3.82 10.06
N PHE A 150 -1.85 3.66 9.02
CA PHE A 150 -1.19 4.76 8.31
C PHE A 150 -1.92 5.26 7.05
N CYS A 151 -3.07 4.69 6.69
CA CYS A 151 -3.83 5.00 5.47
C CYS A 151 -5.24 5.53 5.76
N THR A 152 -5.69 5.52 7.02
CA THR A 152 -7.03 5.99 7.42
C THR A 152 -7.01 7.47 7.85
N GLY A 153 -6.02 8.23 7.39
CA GLY A 153 -5.59 9.49 7.99
C GLY A 153 -5.39 10.63 6.99
N GLU A 154 -6.32 10.82 6.04
CA GLU A 154 -6.50 12.16 5.47
C GLU A 154 -7.26 13.11 6.42
N ILE A 155 -7.50 12.66 7.66
CA ILE A 155 -7.70 13.55 8.81
C ILE A 155 -6.39 13.54 9.60
N ILE A 156 -5.53 14.51 9.31
CA ILE A 156 -4.89 15.39 10.31
C ILE A 156 -4.05 16.39 9.50
N SER A 157 -4.58 17.60 9.43
CA SER A 157 -3.93 18.86 9.09
C SER A 157 -2.75 19.23 10.02
N ARG A 158 -2.03 18.25 10.60
CA ARG A 158 -0.83 18.46 11.42
C ARG A 158 0.29 17.51 11.02
N LYS A 159 1.09 17.96 10.06
CA LYS A 159 2.46 17.50 9.77
C LYS A 159 3.43 17.51 10.98
N SER A 160 3.01 17.89 12.20
CA SER A 160 3.90 18.04 13.36
C SER A 160 3.92 16.87 14.34
N LEU A 161 2.88 16.02 14.42
CA LEU A 161 2.82 14.95 15.42
C LEU A 161 3.64 13.70 15.04
N PHE A 162 3.83 13.42 13.75
CA PHE A 162 4.54 12.23 13.27
C PHE A 162 6.03 12.42 12.93
N LYS A 163 6.59 13.62 13.13
CA LYS A 163 8.05 13.85 13.02
C LYS A 163 8.85 13.20 14.15
N ARG A 164 8.22 12.79 15.25
CA ARG A 164 8.92 12.31 16.46
C ARG A 164 9.13 10.79 16.53
N THR A 165 8.38 10.00 15.76
CA THR A 165 8.37 8.52 15.93
C THR A 165 9.00 7.77 14.75
N LEU A 166 9.00 8.34 13.54
CA LEU A 166 9.65 7.71 12.36
C LEU A 166 11.13 8.06 12.20
N TYR A 167 11.68 8.99 12.99
CA TYR A 167 13.12 9.32 13.00
C TYR A 167 13.97 8.39 13.91
N ARG A 168 13.49 7.17 14.19
CA ARG A 168 14.22 6.21 15.04
C ARG A 168 14.78 4.97 14.36
N PHE A 169 14.62 4.82 13.04
CA PHE A 169 15.35 3.78 12.29
C PHE A 169 15.78 4.30 10.92
N GLY A 170 16.96 4.92 10.88
CA GLY A 170 17.55 5.46 9.67
C GLY A 170 19.03 5.75 9.87
N LEU A 171 19.82 4.70 10.11
CA LEU A 171 21.28 4.73 10.32
C LEU A 171 22.08 5.17 9.08
N LYS A 172 21.50 5.97 8.17
CA LYS A 172 22.17 6.52 6.97
C LYS A 172 22.26 8.04 6.93
N HIS A 173 21.64 8.78 7.85
CA HIS A 173 21.79 10.26 7.94
C HIS A 173 22.81 10.76 8.98
N PHE A 174 23.42 9.86 9.76
CA PHE A 174 24.29 10.27 10.87
C PHE A 174 25.56 11.02 10.41
N ILE A 175 26.05 10.75 9.18
CA ILE A 175 27.29 11.35 8.68
C ILE A 175 27.05 12.75 8.07
N GLN A 176 25.91 12.98 7.40
CA GLN A 176 25.60 14.30 6.80
C GLN A 176 25.19 15.36 7.83
N ASN A 177 24.59 14.93 8.94
CA ASN A 177 24.24 15.87 10.01
C ASN A 177 25.45 16.27 10.86
N TYR A 178 26.47 15.42 10.99
CA TYR A 178 27.65 15.75 11.81
C TYR A 178 28.43 16.92 11.22
N THR A 179 28.66 16.95 9.89
CA THR A 179 29.33 18.07 9.23
C THR A 179 28.53 19.36 9.33
N THR A 180 27.20 19.27 9.24
CA THR A 180 26.31 20.42 9.36
C THR A 180 26.33 20.98 10.80
N ILE A 181 26.27 20.12 11.81
CA ILE A 181 26.33 20.50 13.24
C ILE A 181 27.71 21.07 13.58
N VAL A 182 28.81 20.45 13.11
CA VAL A 182 30.18 20.97 13.32
C VAL A 182 30.37 22.31 12.61
N SER A 183 29.84 22.48 11.39
CA SER A 183 29.94 23.77 10.69
C SER A 183 29.13 24.88 11.36
N LEU A 184 27.97 24.55 11.95
CA LEU A 184 27.16 25.48 12.73
C LEU A 184 27.84 25.85 14.05
N LEU A 185 28.44 24.88 14.76
CA LEU A 185 29.22 25.13 15.97
C LEU A 185 30.48 25.95 15.67
N TYR A 186 31.18 25.67 14.58
CA TYR A 186 32.35 26.42 14.15
C TYR A 186 31.99 27.86 13.77
N LYS A 187 30.88 28.06 13.06
CA LYS A 187 30.34 29.40 12.75
C LYS A 187 29.86 30.15 13.98
N ALA A 188 29.25 29.46 14.95
CA ALA A 188 28.83 30.07 16.21
C ALA A 188 30.04 30.43 17.09
N TYR A 189 31.09 29.60 17.12
CA TYR A 189 32.31 29.86 17.87
C TYR A 189 33.11 31.03 17.29
N ILE A 190 33.26 31.09 15.96
CA ILE A 190 33.91 32.22 15.27
C ILE A 190 33.04 33.49 15.34
N GLY A 191 31.73 33.36 15.20
CA GLY A 191 30.78 34.47 15.32
C GLY A 191 30.74 35.07 16.74
N SER A 192 30.94 34.24 17.76
CA SER A 192 31.01 34.67 19.17
C SER A 192 32.30 35.43 19.51
N HIS A 193 33.38 35.29 18.74
CA HIS A 193 34.60 36.09 18.92
C HIS A 193 34.58 37.41 18.13
N SER A 194 33.54 37.66 17.32
CA SER A 194 33.41 38.89 16.54
C SER A 194 32.41 39.89 17.15
N SER A 195 31.88 39.64 18.35
CA SER A 195 30.94 40.53 19.05
C SER A 195 31.47 41.05 20.40
N ASP A 196 32.79 41.10 20.58
CA ASP A 196 33.43 41.79 21.72
C ASP A 196 34.13 43.11 21.34
N ASP A 197 33.91 43.64 20.13
CA ASP A 197 34.33 45.00 19.78
C ASP A 197 33.12 45.87 19.45
N ILE A 198 32.45 46.35 20.51
CA ILE A 198 31.71 47.62 20.46
C ILE A 198 32.47 48.61 21.33
N LYS A 199 33.21 49.51 20.67
CA LYS A 199 33.50 50.86 21.14
C LYS A 199 32.76 51.84 20.23
#